data_AF-A0A0D0AY42-F1
#
_entry.id   AF-A0A0D0AY42-F1
#
_cell.length_a   1.000
_cell.length_b   1.000
_cell.length_c   1.000
_cell.angle_alpha   90.00
_cell.angle_beta   90.00
_cell.angle_gamma   90.00
#
_symmetry.space_group_name_H-M   'P 1'
#
loop_
_entity.id
_entity.type
_entity.pdbx_description
1 polymer ?
#
loop_
_entity_poly.entity_id
_entity_poly.type
_entity_poly.pdbx_seq_one_letter_code
_entity_poly.pdbx_strand_id
1 'polypeptide(L)'
;MIGVHCSGFGNGRDTKEVELWKQVFWQLVMFDTVSSMSLGRPRSSNTNDLDLKLPAMCDDEYWETPDPADAFWQPESIPLKLTFLVHHIKLMEIVGFIQCSLYSARCLDPWGPTTLSSTEWNQKAITELDSALNKWIDALPDLLKYNPHQKDTVFAHQSMMLYAEFYWARIQVHKHLLTRLGQKCTLAFHSLAVCANAACSCVHLLDDHHQ
;
A
#
# COMPACT_ATOMS: atom_id res chain seq x y z
N MET A 1 4.72 27.10 1.69
CA MET A 1 4.46 25.66 1.48
C MET A 1 5.80 24.98 1.24
N ILE A 2 6.12 23.88 1.93
CA ILE A 2 7.49 23.29 1.98
C ILE A 2 7.86 22.52 0.69
N GLY A 3 6.86 22.04 -0.08
CA GLY A 3 7.10 21.50 -1.43
C GLY A 3 7.63 20.06 -1.49
N VAL A 4 7.49 19.27 -0.41
CA VAL A 4 8.04 17.90 -0.30
C VAL A 4 7.52 16.94 -1.39
N HIS A 5 6.34 17.20 -1.94
CA HIS A 5 5.74 16.38 -3.00
C HIS A 5 6.48 16.47 -4.35
N CYS A 6 7.38 17.44 -4.54
CA CYS A 6 8.12 17.64 -5.79
C CYS A 6 9.51 16.98 -5.73
N SER A 7 9.98 16.40 -6.84
CA SER A 7 11.35 15.86 -6.96
C SER A 7 12.45 16.88 -6.66
N GLY A 8 12.19 18.17 -6.92
CA GLY A 8 13.12 19.27 -6.66
C GLY A 8 13.28 19.67 -5.19
N PHE A 9 12.54 19.07 -4.25
CA PHE A 9 12.59 19.42 -2.83
C PHE A 9 14.00 19.33 -2.23
N GLY A 10 14.83 18.39 -2.71
CA GLY A 10 16.17 18.14 -2.18
C GLY A 10 17.26 19.11 -2.65
N ASN A 11 16.98 20.03 -3.57
CA ASN A 11 18.01 20.90 -4.14
C ASN A 11 18.60 21.84 -3.08
N GLY A 12 19.89 21.68 -2.79
CA GLY A 12 20.64 22.53 -1.84
C GLY A 12 20.32 22.25 -0.37
N ARG A 13 19.64 21.14 -0.05
CA ARG A 13 19.35 20.71 1.32
C ARG A 13 20.24 19.55 1.73
N ASP A 14 20.36 19.38 3.05
CA ASP A 14 21.01 18.22 3.64
C ASP A 14 20.27 16.92 3.27
N THR A 15 21.01 15.89 2.87
CA THR A 15 20.44 14.63 2.38
C THR A 15 19.63 13.91 3.44
N LYS A 16 20.10 13.92 4.70
CA LYS A 16 19.39 13.31 5.82
C LYS A 16 18.07 14.05 6.09
N GLU A 17 18.09 15.38 6.11
CA GLU A 17 16.85 16.15 6.25
C GLU A 17 15.85 15.81 5.14
N VAL A 18 16.33 15.68 3.90
CA VAL A 18 15.50 15.32 2.74
C VAL A 18 14.89 13.95 2.89
N GLU A 19 15.65 12.93 3.32
CA GLU A 19 15.13 11.57 3.50
C GLU A 19 14.12 11.49 4.67
N LEU A 20 14.35 12.21 5.77
CA LEU A 20 13.36 12.31 6.86
C LEU A 20 12.05 12.93 6.38
N TRP A 21 12.12 14.03 5.63
CA TRP A 21 10.92 14.64 5.05
C TRP A 21 10.20 13.71 4.09
N LYS A 22 10.93 12.93 3.27
CA LYS A 22 10.33 11.92 2.39
C LYS A 22 9.59 10.86 3.18
N GLN A 23 10.21 10.28 4.21
CA GLN A 23 9.59 9.26 5.05
C GLN A 23 8.31 9.78 5.71
N VAL A 24 8.35 10.97 6.32
CA VAL A 24 7.18 11.59 6.95
C VAL A 24 6.09 11.89 5.94
N PHE A 25 6.46 12.43 4.76
CA PHE A 25 5.48 12.74 3.72
C PHE A 25 4.77 11.48 3.21
N TRP A 26 5.51 10.40 2.97
CA TRP A 26 4.91 9.13 2.57
C TRP A 26 3.99 8.55 3.65
N GLN A 27 4.35 8.65 4.94
CA GLN A 27 3.45 8.27 6.03
C GLN A 27 2.14 9.08 6.02
N LEU A 28 2.20 10.39 5.74
CA LEU A 28 1.00 11.22 5.62
C LEU A 28 0.12 10.80 4.42
N VAL A 29 0.72 10.44 3.28
CA VAL A 29 0.00 9.94 2.10
C VAL A 29 -0.69 8.61 2.40
N MET A 30 0.00 7.68 3.08
CA MET A 30 -0.58 6.41 3.49
C MET A 30 -1.74 6.63 4.47
N PHE A 31 -1.56 7.49 5.47
CA PHE A 31 -2.60 7.82 6.44
C PHE A 31 -3.84 8.46 5.79
N ASP A 32 -3.65 9.42 4.87
CA ASP A 32 -4.76 10.01 4.11
C ASP A 32 -5.48 8.97 3.25
N THR A 33 -4.74 8.03 2.67
CA THR A 33 -5.30 6.95 1.85
C THR A 33 -6.19 6.03 2.66
N VAL A 34 -5.70 5.49 3.78
CA VAL A 34 -6.47 4.60 4.67
C VAL A 34 -7.68 5.32 5.26
N SER A 35 -7.47 6.54 5.77
CA SER A 35 -8.53 7.33 6.41
C SER A 35 -9.63 7.69 5.41
N SER A 36 -9.25 8.11 4.20
CA SER A 36 -10.22 8.52 3.18
C SER A 36 -11.01 7.34 2.61
N MET A 37 -10.36 6.19 2.40
CA MET A 37 -11.05 4.94 2.04
C MET A 37 -12.05 4.52 3.12
N SER A 38 -11.63 4.55 4.39
CA SER A 38 -12.47 4.12 5.51
C SER A 38 -13.68 5.04 5.76
N LEU A 39 -13.50 6.34 5.56
CA LEU A 39 -14.56 7.35 5.70
C LEU A 39 -15.42 7.51 4.44
N GLY A 40 -15.03 6.91 3.30
CA GLY A 40 -15.73 7.05 2.03
C GLY A 40 -15.65 8.45 1.43
N ARG A 41 -14.60 9.22 1.73
CA ARG A 41 -14.37 10.57 1.18
C ARG A 41 -13.24 10.56 0.14
N PRO A 42 -13.17 11.51 -0.80
CA PRO A 42 -12.00 11.68 -1.66
C PRO A 42 -10.72 11.92 -0.85
N ARG A 43 -9.59 11.41 -1.35
CA ARG A 43 -8.26 11.69 -0.79
C ARG A 43 -7.86 13.15 -1.04
N SER A 44 -7.11 13.70 -0.10
CA SER A 44 -6.41 14.97 -0.30
C SER A 44 -5.13 14.79 -1.11
N SER A 45 -4.45 13.65 -0.94
CA SER A 45 -3.25 13.31 -1.72
C SER A 45 -3.66 12.62 -3.02
N ASN A 46 -3.45 13.30 -4.14
CA ASN A 46 -3.57 12.71 -5.47
C ASN A 46 -2.20 12.25 -5.94
N THR A 47 -2.07 10.97 -6.29
CA THR A 47 -0.81 10.36 -6.74
C THR A 47 -0.26 11.00 -8.00
N ASN A 48 -1.10 11.56 -8.87
CA ASN A 48 -0.65 12.27 -10.07
C ASN A 48 0.06 13.59 -9.76
N ASP A 49 -0.14 14.13 -8.56
CA ASP A 49 0.48 15.38 -8.10
C ASP A 49 1.75 15.12 -7.27
N LEU A 50 2.17 13.85 -7.15
CA LEU A 50 3.37 13.43 -6.43
C LEU A 50 4.48 13.06 -7.42
N ASP A 51 5.56 13.83 -7.40
CA ASP A 51 6.82 13.52 -8.10
C ASP A 51 7.93 13.15 -7.09
N LEU A 52 7.52 12.77 -5.88
CA LEU A 52 8.42 12.38 -4.82
C LEU A 52 8.88 10.94 -5.03
N LYS A 53 10.19 10.71 -4.94
CA LYS A 53 10.75 9.34 -4.99
C LYS A 53 10.45 8.59 -3.69
N LEU A 54 10.44 7.26 -3.78
CA LEU A 54 10.43 6.40 -2.60
C LEU A 54 11.63 6.71 -1.69
N PRO A 55 11.50 6.50 -0.36
CA PRO A 55 12.61 6.68 0.57
C PRO A 55 13.83 5.84 0.18
N ALA A 56 15.03 6.34 0.49
CA ALA A 56 16.27 5.60 0.29
C ALA A 56 16.26 4.27 1.05
N MET A 57 16.71 3.19 0.41
CA MET A 57 16.76 1.85 1.01
C MET A 57 17.96 1.69 1.94
N CYS A 58 17.99 2.50 3.00
CA CYS A 58 19.06 2.56 3.99
C CYS A 58 18.48 3.00 5.34
N ASP A 59 18.73 2.21 6.39
CA ASP A 59 18.30 2.55 7.74
C ASP A 59 19.07 3.78 8.27
N ASP A 60 18.44 4.54 9.17
CA ASP A 60 18.94 5.83 9.68
C ASP A 60 20.29 5.73 10.39
N GLU A 61 20.59 4.56 10.96
CA GLU A 61 21.85 4.26 11.62
C GLU A 61 23.07 4.29 10.66
N TYR A 62 22.85 4.22 9.34
CA TYR A 62 23.91 4.21 8.32
C TYR A 62 23.98 5.51 7.50
N TRP A 63 23.20 6.53 7.86
CA TRP A 63 23.21 7.80 7.13
C TRP A 63 24.42 8.66 7.45
N GLU A 64 24.97 8.53 8.66
CA GLU A 64 26.09 9.32 9.15
C GLU A 64 27.26 8.41 9.52
N THR A 65 28.35 8.56 8.81
CA THR A 65 29.59 7.81 9.02
C THR A 65 30.76 8.78 9.13
N PRO A 66 31.85 8.43 9.85
CA PRO A 66 33.04 9.26 9.92
C PRO A 66 33.68 9.52 8.55
N ASP A 67 33.57 8.56 7.63
CA ASP A 67 33.93 8.72 6.23
C ASP A 67 32.66 9.03 5.41
N PRO A 68 32.55 10.23 4.80
CA PRO A 68 31.41 10.58 3.94
C PRO A 68 31.18 9.64 2.75
N ALA A 69 32.19 8.88 2.33
CA ALA A 69 32.04 7.89 1.25
C ALA A 69 31.17 6.69 1.65
N ASP A 70 31.09 6.40 2.95
CA ASP A 70 30.31 5.29 3.50
C ASP A 70 28.89 5.72 3.94
N ALA A 71 28.54 6.99 3.77
CA ALA A 71 27.23 7.51 4.14
C ALA A 71 26.14 6.93 3.23
N PHE A 72 24.99 6.58 3.80
CA PHE A 72 23.87 5.92 3.10
C PHE A 72 24.22 4.55 2.50
N TRP A 73 25.27 3.90 3.03
CA TRP A 73 25.64 2.55 2.66
C TRP A 73 25.36 1.58 3.81
N GLN A 74 24.42 0.67 3.59
CA GLN A 74 24.11 -0.40 4.52
C GLN A 74 24.64 -1.74 3.98
N PRO A 75 25.39 -2.51 4.80
CA PRO A 75 25.84 -3.84 4.40
C PRO A 75 24.68 -4.77 4.05
N GLU A 76 24.81 -5.54 2.96
CA GLU A 76 23.77 -6.48 2.50
C GLU A 76 23.46 -7.59 3.52
N SER A 77 24.38 -7.86 4.45
CA SER A 77 24.20 -8.84 5.52
C SER A 77 23.24 -8.39 6.62
N ILE A 78 22.88 -7.10 6.65
CA ILE A 78 22.04 -6.52 7.70
C ILE A 78 20.63 -6.32 7.16
N PRO A 79 19.61 -6.97 7.74
CA PRO A 79 18.22 -6.79 7.32
C PRO A 79 17.80 -5.33 7.37
N LEU A 80 17.32 -4.81 6.23
CA LEU A 80 16.89 -3.43 6.09
C LEU A 80 15.47 -3.24 6.62
N LYS A 81 15.32 -2.53 7.75
CA LYS A 81 14.02 -2.30 8.40
C LYS A 81 13.10 -1.44 7.54
N LEU A 82 13.68 -0.48 6.79
CA LEU A 82 12.92 0.41 5.92
C LEU A 82 12.26 -0.29 4.72
N THR A 83 12.62 -1.55 4.45
CA THR A 83 11.99 -2.36 3.40
C THR A 83 10.47 -2.45 3.57
N PHE A 84 10.01 -2.51 4.83
CA PHE A 84 8.59 -2.46 5.18
C PHE A 84 7.92 -1.20 4.64
N LEU A 85 8.50 -0.01 4.91
CA LEU A 85 7.90 1.26 4.52
C LEU A 85 7.72 1.34 3.01
N VAL A 86 8.71 0.90 2.23
CA VAL A 86 8.62 0.90 0.77
C VAL A 86 7.52 -0.03 0.25
N HIS A 87 7.35 -1.21 0.83
CA HIS A 87 6.29 -2.13 0.40
C HIS A 87 4.90 -1.67 0.86
N HIS A 88 4.81 -1.05 2.03
CA HIS A 88 3.58 -0.42 2.52
C HIS A 88 3.16 0.73 1.58
N ILE A 89 4.08 1.61 1.17
CA ILE A 89 3.78 2.67 0.19
C ILE A 89 3.20 2.07 -1.10
N LYS A 90 3.84 1.05 -1.66
CA LYS A 90 3.36 0.37 -2.88
C LYS A 90 1.97 -0.24 -2.70
N LEU A 91 1.67 -0.81 -1.53
CA LEU A 91 0.33 -1.32 -1.23
C LEU A 91 -0.69 -0.16 -1.20
N MET A 92 -0.34 0.96 -0.57
CA MET A 92 -1.22 2.13 -0.49
C MET A 92 -1.43 2.80 -1.84
N GLU A 93 -0.48 2.73 -2.76
CA GLU A 93 -0.69 3.15 -4.16
C GLU A 93 -1.78 2.29 -4.83
N ILE A 94 -1.76 0.98 -4.63
CA ILE A 94 -2.82 0.07 -5.11
C ILE A 94 -4.15 0.44 -4.45
N VAL A 95 -4.19 0.66 -3.13
CA VAL A 95 -5.41 1.09 -2.42
C VAL A 95 -5.95 2.43 -2.94
N GLY A 96 -5.07 3.38 -3.21
CA GLY A 96 -5.45 4.65 -3.83
C GLY A 96 -6.08 4.45 -5.22
N PHE A 97 -5.60 3.47 -5.97
CA PHE A 97 -6.16 3.08 -7.26
C PHE A 97 -7.49 2.32 -7.13
N ILE A 98 -7.68 1.46 -6.12
CA ILE A 98 -8.97 0.86 -5.75
C ILE A 98 -10.02 1.97 -5.55
N GLN A 99 -9.66 2.99 -4.76
CA GLN A 99 -10.56 4.09 -4.43
C GLN A 99 -10.98 4.88 -5.67
N CYS A 100 -10.03 5.18 -6.56
CA CYS A 100 -10.29 5.90 -7.79
C CYS A 100 -11.19 5.08 -8.74
N SER A 101 -10.91 3.80 -8.90
CA SER A 101 -11.53 2.94 -9.92
C SER A 101 -12.92 2.46 -9.54
N LEU A 102 -13.16 2.19 -8.26
CA LEU A 102 -14.41 1.60 -7.77
C LEU A 102 -15.26 2.60 -6.97
N TYR A 103 -14.65 3.51 -6.22
CA TYR A 103 -15.37 4.35 -5.25
C TYR A 103 -15.54 5.81 -5.69
N SER A 104 -15.00 6.21 -6.84
CA SER A 104 -15.18 7.57 -7.36
C SER A 104 -16.64 7.81 -7.81
N ALA A 105 -17.19 8.97 -7.41
CA ALA A 105 -18.56 9.38 -7.76
C ALA A 105 -18.74 9.66 -9.26
N ARG A 106 -17.68 10.11 -9.91
CA ARG A 106 -17.60 10.20 -11.37
C ARG A 106 -16.78 9.00 -11.84
N CYS A 107 -17.26 8.31 -12.87
CA CYS A 107 -16.45 7.34 -13.60
C CYS A 107 -15.31 8.14 -14.26
N LEU A 108 -14.25 8.40 -13.50
CA LEU A 108 -12.97 8.78 -14.05
C LEU A 108 -12.54 7.52 -14.75
N ASP A 109 -12.58 7.51 -16.08
CA ASP A 109 -12.06 6.45 -16.92
C ASP A 109 -10.53 6.54 -16.80
N PRO A 110 -9.87 5.86 -15.85
CA PRO A 110 -8.44 6.06 -15.64
C PRO A 110 -7.71 5.55 -16.89
N TRP A 111 -8.32 4.61 -17.62
CA TRP A 111 -7.84 3.94 -18.83
C TRP A 111 -8.33 4.58 -20.15
N GLY A 112 -8.89 5.80 -20.11
CA GLY A 112 -9.38 6.52 -21.28
C GLY A 112 -10.84 6.18 -21.65
N PRO A 113 -11.48 6.92 -22.58
CA PRO A 113 -12.91 6.79 -22.87
C PRO A 113 -13.26 5.36 -23.31
N THR A 114 -14.00 4.64 -22.47
CA THR A 114 -14.45 3.28 -22.76
C THR A 114 -15.93 3.21 -23.11
N THR A 115 -16.27 2.32 -24.05
CA THR A 115 -17.65 1.97 -24.41
C THR A 115 -18.24 0.91 -23.47
N LEU A 116 -17.57 0.62 -22.35
CA LEU A 116 -17.95 -0.46 -21.44
C LEU A 116 -19.18 -0.07 -20.62
N SER A 117 -20.07 -1.03 -20.38
CA SER A 117 -21.10 -0.86 -19.37
C SER A 117 -20.48 -0.74 -17.97
N SER A 118 -21.20 -0.15 -17.02
CA SER A 118 -20.74 -0.07 -15.63
C SER A 118 -20.39 -1.44 -15.01
N THR A 119 -21.07 -2.51 -15.44
CA THR A 119 -20.81 -3.86 -14.95
C THR A 119 -19.50 -4.42 -15.51
N GLU A 120 -19.27 -4.27 -16.81
CA GLU A 120 -18.03 -4.70 -17.46
C GLU A 120 -16.82 -3.91 -16.94
N TRP A 121 -17.01 -2.61 -16.70
CA TRP A 121 -16.03 -1.76 -16.06
C TRP A 121 -15.61 -2.31 -14.69
N ASN A 122 -16.59 -2.56 -13.81
CA ASN A 122 -16.33 -3.08 -12.47
C ASN A 122 -15.63 -4.44 -12.51
N GLN A 123 -16.06 -5.33 -13.40
CA GLN A 123 -15.42 -6.64 -13.55
C GLN A 123 -13.95 -6.51 -13.98
N LYS A 124 -13.67 -5.66 -14.96
CA LYS A 124 -12.30 -5.38 -15.42
C LYS A 124 -11.46 -4.78 -14.30
N ALA A 125 -11.97 -3.75 -13.62
CA ALA A 125 -11.28 -3.09 -12.51
C ALA A 125 -10.91 -4.09 -11.42
N ILE A 126 -11.84 -4.95 -11.00
CA ILE A 126 -11.58 -5.97 -9.98
C ILE A 126 -10.51 -6.96 -10.43
N THR A 127 -10.57 -7.41 -11.67
CA THR A 127 -9.60 -8.38 -12.21
C THR A 127 -8.18 -7.79 -12.23
N GLU A 128 -8.03 -6.54 -12.65
CA GLU A 128 -6.74 -5.84 -12.64
C GLU A 128 -6.24 -5.56 -11.22
N LEU A 129 -7.14 -5.19 -10.31
CA LEU A 129 -6.81 -4.92 -8.90
C LEU A 129 -6.39 -6.19 -8.15
N ASP A 130 -7.07 -7.32 -8.36
CA ASP A 130 -6.67 -8.62 -7.82
C ASP A 130 -5.30 -9.04 -8.35
N SER A 131 -5.06 -8.85 -9.64
CA SER A 131 -3.74 -9.11 -10.25
C SER A 131 -2.65 -8.24 -9.63
N ALA A 132 -2.91 -6.95 -9.39
CA ALA A 132 -1.97 -6.05 -8.74
C ALA A 132 -1.67 -6.46 -7.29
N LEU A 133 -2.70 -6.81 -6.51
CA LEU A 133 -2.54 -7.28 -5.12
C LEU A 133 -1.75 -8.59 -5.06
N ASN A 134 -2.02 -9.54 -5.96
CA ASN A 134 -1.29 -10.81 -6.03
C ASN A 134 0.19 -10.59 -6.40
N LYS A 135 0.46 -9.74 -7.40
CA LYS A 135 1.85 -9.37 -7.75
C LYS A 135 2.58 -8.71 -6.59
N TRP A 136 1.88 -7.87 -5.83
CA TRP A 136 2.46 -7.19 -4.68
C TRP A 136 2.83 -8.18 -3.56
N ILE A 137 1.95 -9.13 -3.21
CA ILE A 137 2.25 -10.11 -2.16
C ILE A 137 3.38 -11.06 -2.58
N ASP A 138 3.40 -11.47 -3.86
CA ASP A 138 4.46 -12.33 -4.42
C ASP A 138 5.82 -11.63 -4.47
N ALA A 139 5.84 -10.30 -4.57
CA ALA A 139 7.05 -9.48 -4.60
C ALA A 139 7.62 -9.18 -3.20
N LEU A 140 6.94 -9.57 -2.11
CA LEU A 140 7.47 -9.35 -0.77
C LEU A 140 8.78 -10.13 -0.57
N PRO A 141 9.83 -9.49 -0.03
CA PRO A 141 11.07 -10.18 0.32
C PRO A 141 10.83 -11.16 1.47
N ASP A 142 11.66 -12.21 1.57
CA ASP A 142 11.47 -13.28 2.55
C ASP A 142 11.41 -12.78 4.00
N LEU A 143 12.13 -11.70 4.31
CA LEU A 143 12.12 -11.08 5.64
C LEU A 143 10.76 -10.47 6.03
N LEU A 144 9.91 -10.13 5.04
CA LEU A 144 8.57 -9.56 5.24
C LEU A 144 7.45 -10.58 4.99
N LYS A 145 7.76 -11.79 4.53
CA LYS A 145 6.76 -12.86 4.42
C LYS A 145 6.34 -13.28 5.82
N TYR A 146 5.04 -13.41 6.04
CA TYR A 146 4.52 -13.80 7.35
C TYR A 146 5.05 -15.19 7.74
N ASN A 147 5.68 -15.25 8.90
CA ASN A 147 6.23 -16.46 9.51
C ASN A 147 5.88 -16.46 11.01
N PRO A 148 5.02 -17.39 11.48
CA PRO A 148 4.66 -17.51 12.90
C PRO A 148 5.85 -17.76 13.84
N HIS A 149 6.97 -18.26 13.31
CA HIS A 149 8.18 -18.55 14.07
C HIS A 149 9.26 -17.47 13.93
N GLN A 150 8.90 -16.30 13.40
CA GLN A 150 9.82 -15.18 13.27
C GLN A 150 10.25 -14.71 14.68
N LYS A 151 11.56 -14.78 14.95
CA LYS A 151 12.12 -14.42 16.27
C LYS A 151 12.33 -12.92 16.43
N ASP A 152 12.54 -12.22 15.32
CA ASP A 152 12.68 -10.77 15.34
C ASP A 152 11.29 -10.12 15.44
N THR A 153 11.03 -9.48 16.57
CA THR A 153 9.75 -8.85 16.87
C THR A 153 9.41 -7.71 15.91
N VAL A 154 10.41 -7.00 15.38
CA VAL A 154 10.19 -5.90 14.44
C VAL A 154 9.69 -6.44 13.12
N PHE A 155 10.38 -7.43 12.54
CA PHE A 155 9.95 -8.02 11.27
C PHE A 155 8.64 -8.80 11.40
N ALA A 156 8.41 -9.48 12.52
CA ALA A 156 7.13 -10.13 12.79
C ALA A 156 5.97 -9.11 12.77
N HIS A 157 6.14 -7.96 13.42
CA HIS A 157 5.13 -6.91 13.45
C HIS A 157 4.93 -6.26 12.07
N GLN A 158 6.02 -5.97 11.36
CA GLN A 158 5.98 -5.42 10.01
C GLN A 158 5.25 -6.36 9.03
N SER A 159 5.55 -7.65 9.05
CA SER A 159 4.83 -8.67 8.26
C SER A 159 3.36 -8.71 8.61
N MET A 160 3.02 -8.73 9.89
CA MET A 160 1.63 -8.75 10.35
C MET A 160 0.85 -7.53 9.81
N MET A 161 1.41 -6.33 9.94
CA MET A 161 0.78 -5.10 9.44
C MET A 161 0.53 -5.16 7.92
N LEU A 162 1.54 -5.56 7.14
CA LEU A 162 1.43 -5.67 5.68
C LEU A 162 0.35 -6.68 5.26
N TYR A 163 0.28 -7.84 5.91
CA TYR A 163 -0.72 -8.85 5.59
C TYR A 163 -2.13 -8.42 6.02
N ALA A 164 -2.28 -7.78 7.19
CA ALA A 164 -3.56 -7.25 7.64
C ALA A 164 -4.11 -6.20 6.66
N GLU A 165 -3.26 -5.27 6.21
CA GLU A 165 -3.63 -4.27 5.21
C GLU A 165 -3.91 -4.87 3.84
N PHE A 166 -3.17 -5.91 3.44
CA PHE A 166 -3.43 -6.65 2.20
C PHE A 166 -4.82 -7.31 2.22
N TYR A 167 -5.19 -8.00 3.31
CA TYR A 167 -6.51 -8.59 3.44
C TYR A 167 -7.60 -7.52 3.48
N TRP A 168 -7.36 -6.41 4.17
CA TRP A 168 -8.27 -5.25 4.14
C TRP A 168 -8.45 -4.69 2.72
N ALA A 169 -7.37 -4.53 1.95
CA ALA A 169 -7.42 -4.06 0.57
C ALA A 169 -8.24 -5.00 -0.33
N ARG A 170 -8.05 -6.33 -0.20
CA ARG A 170 -8.86 -7.33 -0.91
C ARG A 170 -10.35 -7.21 -0.57
N ILE A 171 -10.69 -7.00 0.70
CA ILE A 171 -12.07 -6.76 1.10
C ILE A 171 -12.62 -5.49 0.41
N GLN A 172 -11.84 -4.40 0.32
CA GLN A 172 -12.29 -3.19 -0.37
C GLN A 172 -12.54 -3.40 -1.86
N VAL A 173 -11.75 -4.22 -2.56
CA VAL A 173 -11.98 -4.56 -3.98
C VAL A 173 -13.35 -5.22 -4.17
N HIS A 174 -13.64 -6.26 -3.38
CA HIS A 174 -14.82 -7.09 -3.59
C HIS A 174 -16.09 -6.56 -2.92
N LYS A 175 -15.97 -5.77 -1.84
CA LYS A 175 -17.11 -5.15 -1.13
C LYS A 175 -17.94 -4.25 -2.03
N HIS A 176 -17.31 -3.58 -3.01
CA HIS A 176 -18.01 -2.68 -3.93
C HIS A 176 -19.13 -3.38 -4.71
N LEU A 177 -18.93 -4.63 -5.12
CA LEU A 177 -19.94 -5.39 -5.87
C LEU A 177 -21.13 -5.78 -4.99
N LEU A 178 -20.89 -6.06 -3.71
CA LEU A 178 -21.94 -6.46 -2.77
C LEU A 178 -22.92 -5.32 -2.50
N THR A 179 -22.43 -4.07 -2.50
CA THR A 179 -23.27 -2.88 -2.25
C THR A 179 -24.05 -2.43 -3.48
N ARG A 180 -23.55 -2.66 -4.71
CA ARG A 180 -24.19 -2.18 -5.95
C ARG A 180 -25.04 -3.20 -6.71
N LEU A 181 -24.70 -4.49 -6.72
CA LEU A 181 -25.34 -5.44 -7.64
C LEU A 181 -26.64 -6.08 -7.11
N GLY A 182 -26.97 -5.90 -5.83
CA GLY A 182 -28.05 -6.68 -5.22
C GLY A 182 -27.71 -8.19 -5.19
N GLN A 183 -28.30 -8.92 -4.25
CA GLN A 183 -27.87 -10.27 -3.84
C GLN A 183 -28.05 -11.40 -4.88
N LYS A 184 -28.31 -11.13 -6.17
CA LYS A 184 -28.78 -12.15 -7.14
C LYS A 184 -27.80 -12.58 -8.23
N CYS A 185 -26.54 -12.15 -8.20
CA CYS A 185 -25.54 -12.51 -9.23
C CYS A 185 -24.49 -13.49 -8.72
N THR A 186 -24.10 -14.51 -9.52
CA THR A 186 -23.01 -15.46 -9.23
C THR A 186 -21.69 -14.77 -8.84
N LEU A 187 -21.43 -13.61 -9.44
CA LEU A 187 -20.27 -12.78 -9.13
C LEU A 187 -20.30 -12.22 -7.69
N ALA A 188 -21.49 -11.92 -7.17
CA ALA A 188 -21.65 -11.48 -5.79
C ALA A 188 -21.33 -12.61 -4.79
N PHE A 189 -21.64 -13.86 -5.13
CA PHE A 189 -21.26 -15.02 -4.30
C PHE A 189 -19.75 -15.22 -4.25
N HIS A 190 -19.06 -15.13 -5.40
CA HIS A 190 -17.59 -15.21 -5.42
C HIS A 190 -16.95 -14.09 -4.60
N SER A 191 -17.41 -12.85 -4.79
CA SER A 191 -16.91 -11.68 -4.05
C SER A 191 -17.16 -11.80 -2.55
N LEU A 192 -18.31 -12.32 -2.15
CA LEU A 192 -18.62 -12.59 -0.74
C LEU A 192 -17.66 -13.62 -0.15
N ALA A 193 -17.38 -14.71 -0.87
CA ALA A 193 -16.45 -15.74 -0.42
C ALA A 193 -15.02 -15.18 -0.27
N VAL A 194 -14.56 -14.35 -1.21
CA VAL A 194 -13.24 -13.69 -1.11
C VAL A 194 -13.18 -12.77 0.12
N CYS A 195 -14.19 -11.93 0.33
CA CYS A 195 -14.27 -11.07 1.52
C CYS A 195 -14.26 -11.88 2.82
N ALA A 196 -15.04 -12.96 2.90
CA ALA A 196 -15.11 -13.81 4.08
C ALA A 196 -13.76 -14.48 4.37
N ASN A 197 -13.12 -15.05 3.35
CA ASN A 197 -11.81 -15.67 3.49
C ASN A 197 -10.75 -14.66 3.93
N ALA A 198 -10.71 -13.48 3.32
CA ALA A 198 -9.76 -12.42 3.70
C ALA A 198 -9.98 -11.95 5.14
N ALA A 199 -11.25 -11.79 5.57
CA ALA A 199 -11.58 -11.42 6.94
C ALA A 199 -11.14 -12.49 7.94
N CYS A 200 -11.42 -13.77 7.67
CA CYS A 200 -10.99 -14.88 8.52
C CYS A 200 -9.46 -14.98 8.60
N SER A 201 -8.75 -14.88 7.46
CA SER A 201 -7.29 -14.87 7.43
C SER A 201 -6.70 -13.71 8.24
N CYS A 202 -7.32 -12.53 8.19
CA CYS A 202 -6.89 -11.38 8.99
C CYS A 202 -7.11 -11.61 10.49
N VAL A 203 -8.24 -12.19 10.91
CA VAL A 203 -8.49 -12.52 12.32
C VAL A 203 -7.49 -13.56 12.82
N HIS A 204 -7.28 -14.65 12.08
CA HIS A 204 -6.29 -15.67 12.45
C HIS A 204 -4.89 -15.10 12.56
N LEU A 205 -4.49 -14.25 11.61
CA LEU A 205 -3.21 -13.55 11.64
C LEU A 205 -3.02 -12.73 12.92
N LEU A 206 -4.05 -12.00 13.35
CA LEU A 206 -4.02 -11.18 14.57
C LEU A 206 -3.98 -12.05 15.82
N ASP A 207 -4.80 -13.10 15.89
CA ASP A 207 -4.83 -14.04 17.01
C ASP A 207 -3.47 -14.73 17.21
N ASP A 208 -2.85 -15.19 16.11
CA ASP A 208 -1.54 -15.84 16.14
C ASP A 208 -0.42 -14.87 16.55
N HIS A 209 -0.54 -13.58 16.23
CA HIS A 209 0.46 -12.57 16.61
C HIS A 209 0.33 -12.11 18.07
N HIS A 210 -0.83 -12.29 18.70
CA HIS A 210 -1.09 -11.92 20.09
C HIS A 210 -0.62 -12.98 21.12
N GLN A 211 -0.32 -14.21 20.68
CA GLN A 211 0.16 -15.31 21.52
C GLN A 211 1.68 -15.29 21.70
#